data_AF-A0A442EIC5-F1
#
_entry.id   AF-A0A442EIC5-F1
#
_cell.length_a   1.000
_cell.length_b   1.000
_cell.length_c   1.000
_cell.angle_alpha   90.00
_cell.angle_beta   90.00
_cell.angle_gamma   90.00
#
_symmetry.space_group_name_H-M   'P 1'
#
loop_
_entity.id
_entity.type
_entity.pdbx_description
1 polymer ?
#
loop_
_entity_poly.entity_id
_entity_poly.type
_entity_poly.pdbx_seq_one_letter_code
_entity_poly.pdbx_strand_id
1 'polypeptide(L)'
;MADERLPRDPLQREAAAKAARPEAPARTFIHLRVHSAYSLLEGALQLGAIVGHAVKDEAPAIAVADTNNLFGALEFAQKAV
;
A
#
# COMPACT_ATOMS: atom_id res chain seq x y z
N MET A 1 0.62 -38.05 -12.98
CA MET A 1 0.38 -37.00 -11.97
C MET A 1 0.82 -35.70 -12.61
N ALA A 2 -0.13 -34.92 -13.12
CA ALA A 2 0.15 -33.76 -13.94
C ALA A 2 0.74 -32.64 -13.07
N ASP A 3 1.76 -32.02 -13.63
CA ASP A 3 2.68 -31.08 -13.01
C ASP A 3 2.00 -29.75 -12.67
N GLU A 4 1.81 -29.47 -11.37
CA GLU A 4 1.28 -28.21 -10.82
C GLU A 4 2.33 -27.08 -10.88
N ARG A 5 3.05 -26.98 -12.01
CA ARG A 5 4.01 -25.90 -12.25
C ARG A 5 3.29 -24.74 -12.90
N LEU A 6 3.40 -23.57 -12.27
CA LEU A 6 2.99 -22.29 -12.85
C LEU A 6 3.46 -22.19 -14.31
N PRO A 7 2.64 -21.62 -15.22
CA PRO A 7 3.01 -21.48 -16.62
C PRO A 7 4.38 -20.81 -16.77
N ARG A 8 5.29 -21.43 -17.54
CA ARG A 8 6.66 -20.89 -17.74
C ARG A 8 6.65 -19.60 -18.56
N ASP A 9 5.65 -19.44 -19.43
CA ASP A 9 5.45 -18.24 -20.25
C ASP A 9 5.18 -17.00 -19.37
N PRO A 10 6.01 -15.94 -19.48
CA PRO A 10 5.80 -14.68 -18.77
C PRO A 10 4.41 -14.07 -18.99
N LEU A 11 3.86 -14.17 -20.21
CA LEU A 11 2.56 -13.59 -20.54
C LEU A 11 1.41 -14.32 -19.85
N GLN A 12 1.52 -15.65 -19.73
CA GLN A 12 0.54 -16.47 -19.02
C GLN A 12 0.59 -16.23 -17.51
N ARG A 13 1.78 -15.94 -16.95
CA ARG A 13 1.92 -15.53 -15.55
C ARG A 13 1.29 -14.17 -15.29
N GLU A 14 1.51 -13.20 -16.16
CA GLU A 14 0.92 -11.87 -16.05
C GLU A 14 -0.61 -11.93 -16.18
N ALA A 15 -1.13 -12.73 -17.11
CA ALA A 15 -2.56 -12.94 -17.27
C ALA A 15 -3.19 -13.59 -16.01
N ALA A 16 -2.55 -14.61 -15.44
CA ALA A 16 -3.01 -15.26 -14.21
C ALA A 16 -2.96 -14.30 -13.01
N ALA A 17 -1.90 -13.50 -12.87
CA ALA A 17 -1.80 -12.49 -11.81
C ALA A 17 -2.86 -11.39 -11.95
N LYS A 18 -3.18 -10.99 -13.18
CA LYS A 18 -4.23 -10.01 -13.47
C LYS A 18 -5.63 -10.55 -13.19
N ALA A 19 -5.87 -11.83 -13.47
CA ALA A 19 -7.12 -12.53 -13.19
C ALA A 19 -7.34 -12.79 -11.70
N ALA A 20 -6.26 -12.94 -10.93
CA ALA A 20 -6.31 -13.10 -9.47
C ALA A 20 -6.53 -11.78 -8.71
N ARG A 21 -6.50 -10.62 -9.39
CA ARG A 21 -6.69 -9.33 -8.73
C ARG A 21 -8.16 -9.17 -8.36
N PRO A 22 -8.51 -8.95 -7.07
CA PRO A 22 -9.89 -8.72 -6.68
C PRO A 22 -10.46 -7.52 -7.44
N GLU A 23 -11.72 -7.64 -7.87
CA GLU A 23 -12.45 -6.57 -8.55
C GLU A 23 -12.51 -5.36 -7.61
N ALA A 24 -12.00 -4.21 -8.06
CA ALA A 24 -11.89 -3.03 -7.20
C ALA A 24 -13.30 -2.56 -6.78
N PRO A 25 -13.50 -2.14 -5.52
CA PRO A 25 -14.80 -1.67 -5.08
C PRO A 25 -15.27 -0.49 -5.94
N ALA A 26 -16.59 -0.38 -6.15
CA ALA A 26 -17.24 0.57 -7.06
C ALA A 26 -16.79 2.04 -6.90
N ARG A 27 -16.24 2.39 -5.72
CA ARG A 27 -15.55 3.67 -5.46
C ARG A 27 -14.32 3.43 -4.60
N THR A 28 -13.18 3.20 -5.24
CA THR A 28 -11.87 3.12 -4.56
C THR A 28 -11.40 4.50 -4.13
N PHE A 29 -11.06 4.67 -2.85
CA PHE A 29 -10.45 5.90 -2.33
C PHE A 29 -9.05 5.61 -1.80
N ILE A 30 -8.08 6.47 -2.15
CA ILE A 30 -6.67 6.33 -1.78
C ILE A 30 -6.19 7.68 -1.25
N HIS A 31 -5.69 7.70 -0.02
CA HIS A 31 -5.08 8.89 0.56
C HIS A 31 -3.67 9.08 -0.02
N LEU A 32 -3.51 10.06 -0.91
CA LEU A 32 -2.22 10.35 -1.55
C LEU A 32 -1.39 11.44 -0.86
N ARG A 33 -1.97 12.14 0.11
CA ARG A 33 -1.33 13.23 0.85
C ARG A 33 -1.66 13.16 2.33
N VAL A 34 -0.85 12.40 3.06
CA VAL A 34 -0.95 12.26 4.52
C VAL A 34 0.32 12.78 5.16
N HIS A 35 0.18 13.59 6.21
CA HIS A 35 1.28 14.08 7.02
C HIS A 35 1.43 13.20 8.27
N SER A 36 2.62 12.66 8.48
CA SER A 36 2.98 11.90 9.67
C SER A 36 3.59 12.81 10.74
N ALA A 37 3.88 12.27 11.92
CA ALA A 37 4.63 12.98 12.96
C ALA A 37 6.02 13.48 12.51
N TYR A 38 6.54 12.96 11.39
CA TYR A 38 7.77 13.46 10.75
C TYR A 38 7.56 14.77 9.96
N SER A 39 6.31 15.17 9.70
CA SER A 39 5.97 16.55 9.32
C SER A 39 6.00 17.44 10.57
N LEU A 40 7.17 18.01 10.83
CA LEU A 40 7.46 18.79 12.03
C LEU A 40 6.43 19.91 12.23
N LEU A 41 5.78 19.92 13.40
CA LEU A 41 4.74 20.89 13.79
C LEU A 41 3.45 20.87 12.94
N GLU A 42 3.32 19.92 12.01
CA GLU A 42 2.16 19.82 11.10
C GLU A 42 1.41 18.49 11.24
N GLY A 43 2.12 17.38 11.45
CA GLY A 43 1.52 16.06 11.61
C GLY A 43 1.55 15.56 13.05
N ALA A 44 0.45 14.96 13.50
CA ALA A 44 0.31 14.43 14.86
C ALA A 44 0.40 12.90 14.94
N LEU A 45 0.11 12.19 13.85
CA LEU A 45 -0.03 10.74 13.85
C LEU A 45 1.31 10.05 13.56
N GLN A 46 1.66 9.08 14.41
CA GLN A 46 2.77 8.16 14.15
C GLN A 46 2.43 7.24 12.97
N LEU A 47 3.44 6.79 12.22
CA LEU A 47 3.24 5.97 11.01
C LEU A 47 2.44 4.69 11.27
N GLY A 48 2.68 4.02 12.40
CA GLY A 48 1.92 2.82 12.77
C GLY A 48 0.42 3.08 12.94
N ALA A 49 0.04 4.25 13.47
CA ALA A 49 -1.35 4.63 13.58
C ALA A 49 -1.96 4.90 12.20
N ILE A 50 -1.24 5.61 11.33
CA ILE A 50 -1.66 5.90 9.95
C ILE A 50 -1.96 4.61 9.18
N VAL A 51 -1.02 3.65 9.21
CA VAL A 51 -1.20 2.34 8.56
C VAL A 51 -2.39 1.60 9.19
N GLY A 52 -2.50 1.60 10.51
CA GLY A 52 -3.62 0.97 11.21
C GLY A 52 -5.00 1.56 10.85
N HIS A 53 -5.08 2.87 10.60
CA HIS A 53 -6.29 3.52 10.10
C HIS A 53 -6.60 3.11 8.66
N ALA A 54 -5.60 3.12 7.77
CA ALA A 54 -5.79 2.70 6.38
C ALA A 54 -6.31 1.26 6.26
N VAL A 55 -5.80 0.34 7.09
CA VAL A 55 -6.27 -1.05 7.16
C VAL A 55 -7.72 -1.12 7.65
N LYS A 56 -8.09 -0.34 8.68
CA LYS A 56 -9.47 -0.30 9.20
C LYS A 56 -10.47 0.26 8.19
N ASP A 57 -10.04 1.23 7.39
CA ASP A 57 -10.86 1.87 6.36
C ASP A 57 -10.90 1.05 5.06
N GLU A 58 -10.30 -0.15 5.04
CA GLU A 58 -10.16 -1.02 3.86
C GLU A 58 -9.57 -0.28 2.64
N ALA A 59 -8.69 0.70 2.90
CA ALA A 59 -8.05 1.48 1.86
C ALA A 59 -7.00 0.61 1.14
N PRO A 60 -7.08 0.44 -0.20
CA PRO A 60 -6.19 -0.47 -0.91
C PRO A 60 -4.74 0.04 -1.02
N ALA A 61 -4.52 1.32 -0.75
CA ALA A 61 -3.20 1.94 -0.69
C ALA A 61 -3.25 3.24 0.13
N ILE A 62 -2.08 3.68 0.59
CA ILE A 62 -1.89 4.98 1.26
C ILE A 62 -0.51 5.54 0.91
N ALA A 63 -0.40 6.86 0.82
CA ALA A 63 0.87 7.57 0.67
C ALA A 63 1.08 8.55 1.82
N VAL A 64 2.33 8.64 2.28
CA VAL A 64 2.80 9.64 3.25
C VAL A 64 3.63 10.67 2.48
N ALA A 65 3.28 11.95 2.65
CA ALA A 65 3.87 13.08 1.94
C ALA A 65 4.25 14.17 2.95
N ASP A 66 5.31 13.90 3.72
CA ASP A 66 5.77 14.80 4.77
C ASP A 66 6.38 16.09 4.21
N THR A 67 6.25 17.18 4.97
CA THR A 67 6.67 18.52 4.50
C THR A 67 8.18 18.61 4.39
N ASN A 68 8.67 18.81 3.17
CA ASN A 68 10.08 18.98 2.82
C ASN A 68 11.01 17.86 3.32
N ASN A 69 10.49 16.64 3.57
CA ASN A 69 11.32 15.55 4.07
C ASN A 69 10.77 14.15 3.74
N LEU A 70 11.59 13.14 4.02
CA LEU A 70 11.29 11.71 3.92
C LEU A 70 11.82 10.94 5.14
N PHE A 71 11.85 11.55 6.32
CA PHE A 71 12.48 10.94 7.51
C PHE A 71 11.81 9.63 7.91
N GLY A 72 10.48 9.57 7.77
CA GLY A 72 9.68 8.39 8.06
C GLY A 72 9.68 7.31 6.97
N ALA A 73 10.39 7.48 5.85
CA ALA A 73 10.25 6.59 4.69
C ALA A 73 10.63 5.14 4.99
N LEU A 74 11.72 4.91 5.73
CA LEU A 74 12.15 3.55 6.10
C LEU A 74 11.16 2.88 7.06
N GLU A 75 10.72 3.60 8.09
CA GLU A 75 9.75 3.10 9.04
C GLU A 75 8.41 2.79 8.35
N PHE A 76 7.98 3.65 7.42
CA PHE A 76 6.78 3.42 6.63
C PHE A 76 6.91 2.15 5.79
N ALA A 77 8.03 1.97 5.09
CA ALA A 77 8.28 0.77 4.29
C ALA A 77 8.30 -0.52 5.12
N GLN A 78 8.78 -0.45 6.38
CA GLN A 78 8.81 -1.60 7.28
C GLN A 78 7.45 -1.91 7.92
N LYS A 79 6.63 -0.88 8.19
CA LYS A 79 5.33 -1.03 8.86
C LYS A 79 4.16 -1.26 7.92
N ALA A 80 4.27 -0.87 6.65
CA ALA A 80 3.22 -1.00 5.64
C ALA A 80 3.26 -2.34 4.88
N VAL A 81 3.62 -3.43 5.57
CA VAL A 81 3.71 -4.80 5.03
C VAL A 81 2.46 -5.60 5.41
#